data_AF-A0AAD7A4G6-F1
#
_entry.id   AF-A0AAD7A4G6-F1
#
_cell.length_a   1.000
_cell.length_b   1.000
_cell.length_c   1.000
_cell.angle_alpha   90.00
_cell.angle_beta   90.00
_cell.angle_gamma   90.00
#
_symmetry.space_group_name_H-M   'P 1'
#
loop_
_entity.id
_entity.type
_entity.pdbx_description
1 polymer ?
#
loop_
_entity_poly.entity_id
_entity_poly.type
_entity_poly.pdbx_seq_one_letter_code
_entity_poly.pdbx_strand_id
1 'polypeptide(L)'
;DCKGSSLCGILSVASCDAAKAKIVNDTIYRTDVGSAATGVCSGHCGLFVQGTNCKYSGAFMIDAYNDIRAGNCQKCGSKRYLDGCQITMNYVSSC
;
A
#
# COMPACT_ATOMS: atom_id res chain seq x y z
N ASP A 1 2.76 -11.18 -3.02
CA ASP A 1 1.70 -12.19 -2.78
C ASP A 1 0.36 -11.48 -2.57
N CYS A 2 -0.77 -12.16 -2.81
CA CYS A 2 -2.11 -11.57 -2.70
C CYS A 2 -2.75 -11.73 -1.31
N LYS A 3 -1.93 -11.84 -0.26
CA LYS A 3 -2.44 -11.94 1.12
C LYS A 3 -2.97 -10.58 1.58
N GLY A 4 -3.99 -10.60 2.42
CA GLY A 4 -4.62 -9.42 2.98
C GLY A 4 -5.70 -9.81 3.99
N SER A 5 -6.48 -8.82 4.40
CA SER A 5 -7.67 -9.02 5.22
C SER A 5 -8.67 -9.99 4.56
N SER A 6 -9.45 -10.73 5.35
CA SER A 6 -10.61 -11.47 4.83
C SER A 6 -11.64 -10.55 4.15
N LEU A 7 -11.67 -9.27 4.56
CA LEU A 7 -12.53 -8.24 3.96
C LEU A 7 -12.05 -7.76 2.58
N CYS A 8 -10.90 -8.22 2.11
CA CYS A 8 -10.46 -7.98 0.75
C CYS A 8 -11.43 -8.54 -0.30
N GLY A 9 -12.26 -9.55 0.05
CA GLY A 9 -13.31 -10.06 -0.83
C GLY A 9 -14.36 -9.00 -1.20
N ILE A 10 -14.72 -8.13 -0.25
CA ILE A 10 -15.73 -7.07 -0.42
C ILE A 10 -15.12 -5.73 -0.84
N LEU A 11 -13.79 -5.62 -0.84
CA LEU A 11 -13.10 -4.39 -1.21
C LEU A 11 -13.33 -4.05 -2.68
N SER A 12 -13.56 -2.77 -2.99
CA SER A 12 -13.67 -2.32 -4.38
C SER A 12 -12.29 -2.05 -4.97
N VAL A 13 -12.07 -2.45 -6.23
CA VAL A 13 -10.83 -2.12 -6.96
C VAL A 13 -10.69 -0.60 -7.11
N ALA A 14 -11.80 0.09 -7.38
CA ALA A 14 -11.84 1.54 -7.53
C ALA A 14 -11.37 2.29 -6.28
N SER A 15 -11.65 1.77 -5.07
CA SER A 15 -11.12 2.34 -3.82
C SER A 15 -9.58 2.30 -3.80
N CYS A 16 -8.98 1.23 -4.29
CA CYS A 16 -7.53 1.09 -4.35
C CYS A 16 -6.90 1.97 -5.45
N ASP A 17 -7.54 2.08 -6.61
CA ASP A 17 -7.11 3.02 -7.65
C ASP A 17 -7.18 4.47 -7.16
N ALA A 18 -8.25 4.83 -6.44
CA ALA A 18 -8.38 6.14 -5.82
C ALA A 18 -7.36 6.39 -4.70
N ALA A 19 -6.99 5.35 -3.94
CA ALA A 19 -5.91 5.45 -2.95
C ALA A 19 -4.58 5.70 -3.65
N LYS A 20 -4.25 4.97 -4.71
CA LYS A 20 -3.05 5.18 -5.53
C LYS A 20 -2.97 6.61 -6.05
N ALA A 21 -4.09 7.17 -6.52
CA ALA A 21 -4.13 8.54 -7.04
C ALA A 21 -3.81 9.62 -6.00
N LYS A 22 -3.89 9.32 -4.70
CA LYS A 22 -3.49 10.23 -3.62
C LYS A 22 -2.01 10.15 -3.25
N ILE A 23 -1.25 9.22 -3.83
CA ILE A 23 0.19 9.12 -3.57
C ILE A 23 0.88 10.37 -4.16
N VAL A 24 1.66 11.05 -3.32
CA VAL A 24 2.48 12.18 -3.75
C VAL A 24 3.88 11.66 -4.10
N ASN A 25 4.26 11.77 -5.38
CA ASN A 25 5.50 11.18 -5.91
C ASN A 25 6.76 11.47 -5.07
N ASP A 26 6.96 12.73 -4.71
CA ASP A 26 8.18 13.19 -4.02
C ASP A 26 8.10 13.08 -2.49
N THR A 27 6.98 12.59 -1.96
CA THR A 27 6.85 12.32 -0.51
C THR A 27 7.54 11.01 -0.16
N ILE A 28 8.30 11.04 0.94
CA ILE A 28 8.89 9.83 1.52
C ILE A 28 7.94 9.25 2.57
N TYR A 29 7.40 8.09 2.26
CA TYR A 29 6.60 7.28 3.15
C TYR A 29 7.49 6.37 3.97
N ARG A 30 7.31 6.35 5.30
CA ARG A 30 8.29 5.72 6.20
C ARG A 30 7.71 5.22 7.51
N THR A 31 8.44 4.31 8.16
CA THR A 31 8.04 3.67 9.44
C THR A 31 9.05 3.87 10.58
N ASP A 32 10.11 4.64 10.37
CA ASP A 32 11.15 4.92 11.39
C ASP A 32 10.75 6.01 12.42
N VAL A 33 9.63 6.69 12.23
CA VAL A 33 9.19 7.81 13.10
C VAL A 33 7.71 7.66 13.46
N GLY A 34 7.36 7.84 14.73
CA GLY A 34 6.01 7.53 15.27
C GLY A 34 4.83 8.27 14.62
N SER A 35 5.04 9.44 14.02
CA SER A 35 4.03 10.21 13.29
C SER A 35 4.29 10.28 11.78
N ALA A 36 5.09 9.38 11.23
CA ALA A 36 5.41 9.39 9.80
C ALA A 36 4.20 9.02 8.93
N ALA A 37 4.11 9.66 7.76
CA ALA A 37 3.21 9.21 6.70
C ALA A 37 3.64 7.81 6.25
N THR A 38 2.92 6.78 6.68
CA THR A 38 3.20 5.39 6.28
C THR A 38 2.54 5.06 4.95
N GLY A 39 1.55 5.85 4.51
CA GLY A 39 0.83 5.57 3.28
C GLY A 39 -0.33 6.52 3.00
N VAL A 40 -1.23 6.05 2.15
CA VAL A 40 -2.45 6.75 1.75
C VAL A 40 -3.63 5.78 1.72
N CYS A 41 -4.84 6.30 1.77
CA CYS A 41 -6.05 5.49 1.67
C CYS A 41 -7.17 6.21 0.93
N SER A 42 -8.15 5.45 0.48
CA SER A 42 -9.41 5.97 -0.06
C SER A 42 -10.53 4.96 0.15
N GLY A 43 -11.65 5.40 0.74
CA GLY A 43 -12.72 4.51 1.18
C GLY A 43 -12.18 3.43 2.11
N HIS A 44 -12.25 2.18 1.66
CA HIS A 44 -11.78 1.02 2.42
C HIS A 44 -10.45 0.44 1.94
N CYS A 45 -9.75 1.07 0.98
CA CYS A 45 -8.44 0.60 0.54
C CYS A 45 -7.34 1.50 1.06
N GLY A 46 -6.27 0.90 1.58
CA GLY A 46 -5.07 1.61 1.99
C GLY A 46 -3.81 1.00 1.37
N LEU A 47 -2.83 1.86 1.10
CA LEU A 47 -1.52 1.56 0.55
C LEU A 47 -0.46 2.06 1.51
N PHE A 48 0.31 1.14 2.10
CA PHE A 48 1.21 1.46 3.21
C PHE A 48 2.59 0.84 3.02
N VAL A 49 3.61 1.59 3.41
CA VAL A 49 4.93 1.09 3.79
C VAL A 49 4.82 0.43 5.16
N GLN A 50 5.33 -0.79 5.27
CA GLN A 50 5.34 -1.57 6.49
C GLN A 50 6.71 -2.23 6.70
N GLY A 51 6.99 -2.58 7.94
CA GLY A 51 8.30 -3.10 8.37
C GLY A 51 9.01 -2.10 9.28
N THR A 52 10.23 -2.45 9.70
CA THR A 52 11.02 -1.63 10.62
C THR A 52 11.99 -0.76 9.85
N ASN A 53 12.00 0.55 10.15
CA ASN A 53 12.90 1.54 9.55
C ASN A 53 12.82 1.63 8.00
N CYS A 54 11.65 1.39 7.44
CA CYS A 54 11.42 1.40 6.00
C CYS A 54 11.19 2.81 5.47
N LYS A 55 11.73 3.12 4.28
CA LYS A 55 11.58 4.42 3.62
C LYS A 55 11.47 4.24 2.12
N TYR A 56 10.35 4.65 1.54
CA TYR A 56 10.14 4.62 0.10
C TYR A 56 9.53 5.93 -0.39
N SER A 57 9.88 6.34 -1.61
CA SER A 57 9.22 7.46 -2.27
C SER A 57 7.81 7.07 -2.70
N GLY A 58 6.96 8.08 -2.91
CA GLY A 58 5.63 7.88 -3.50
C GLY A 58 5.72 7.23 -4.88
N ALA A 59 6.69 7.63 -5.70
CA ALA A 59 6.94 6.97 -7.00
C ALA A 59 7.16 5.45 -6.84
N PHE A 60 7.97 5.05 -5.86
CA PHE A 60 8.21 3.63 -5.59
C PHE A 60 6.97 2.90 -5.06
N MET A 61 6.11 3.57 -4.30
CA MET A 61 4.81 3.02 -3.89
C MET A 61 3.86 2.81 -5.07
N ILE A 62 3.86 3.73 -6.05
CA ILE A 62 3.08 3.59 -7.29
C ILE A 62 3.56 2.38 -8.10
N ASP A 63 4.88 2.20 -8.21
CA ASP A 63 5.45 1.04 -8.91
C ASP A 63 5.08 -0.27 -8.19
N ALA A 64 5.21 -0.31 -6.86
CA ALA A 64 4.80 -1.45 -6.06
C ALA A 64 3.31 -1.78 -6.22
N TYR A 65 2.43 -0.75 -6.28
CA TYR A 65 1.01 -0.94 -6.58
C TYR A 65 0.80 -1.63 -7.94
N ASN A 66 1.46 -1.11 -8.98
CA ASN A 66 1.34 -1.67 -10.33
C ASN A 66 1.85 -3.11 -10.39
N ASP A 67 2.94 -3.43 -9.70
CA ASP A 67 3.49 -4.79 -9.63
C ASP A 67 2.57 -5.77 -8.89
N ILE A 68 1.95 -5.32 -7.79
CA ILE A 68 0.94 -6.13 -7.07
C ILE A 68 -0.22 -6.45 -8.01
N ARG A 69 -0.71 -5.46 -8.76
CA ARG A 69 -1.81 -5.63 -9.72
C ARG A 69 -1.42 -6.55 -10.89
N ALA A 70 -0.20 -6.42 -11.40
CA ALA A 70 0.36 -7.28 -12.44
C ALA A 70 0.53 -8.74 -11.96
N GLY A 71 0.78 -8.94 -10.67
CA GLY A 71 0.81 -10.25 -10.02
C GLY A 71 -0.57 -10.89 -9.77
N ASN A 72 -1.61 -10.47 -10.49
CA ASN A 72 -3.01 -10.89 -10.32
C ASN A 72 -3.66 -10.57 -8.96
N CYS A 73 -3.03 -9.71 -8.14
CA CYS A 73 -3.60 -9.28 -6.87
C CYS A 73 -4.46 -8.02 -7.08
N GLN A 74 -5.75 -8.22 -7.38
CA GLN A 74 -6.62 -7.10 -7.76
C GLN A 74 -6.96 -6.16 -6.60
N LYS A 75 -7.16 -6.69 -5.38
CA LYS A 75 -7.72 -5.91 -4.26
C LYS A 75 -6.75 -5.75 -3.10
N CYS A 76 -6.07 -6.83 -2.74
CA CYS A 76 -5.10 -6.81 -1.67
C CYS A 76 -3.87 -7.62 -2.07
N GLY A 77 -2.74 -7.20 -1.54
CA GLY A 77 -1.47 -7.88 -1.73
C GLY A 77 -0.31 -7.05 -1.19
N SER A 78 0.84 -7.71 -1.12
CA SER A 78 2.07 -7.11 -0.67
C SER A 78 3.18 -7.40 -1.66
N LYS A 79 4.02 -6.39 -1.89
CA LYS A 79 5.35 -6.55 -2.47
C LYS A 79 6.36 -6.52 -1.32
N ARG A 80 7.07 -7.62 -1.13
CA ARG A 80 8.08 -7.78 -0.06
C ARG A 80 9.48 -7.59 -0.62
N TYR A 81 10.34 -6.99 0.18
CA TYR A 81 11.73 -6.71 -0.15
C TYR A 81 12.65 -7.49 0.80
N LEU A 82 13.91 -7.66 0.38
CA LEU A 82 14.90 -8.49 1.10
C LEU A 82 15.33 -7.88 2.45
N ASP A 83 15.14 -6.57 2.61
CA ASP A 83 15.41 -5.80 3.83
C ASP A 83 14.31 -5.95 4.90
N GLY A 84 13.29 -6.78 4.65
CA GLY A 84 12.16 -6.98 5.55
C GLY A 84 11.08 -5.90 5.45
N CYS A 85 11.27 -4.91 4.58
CA CYS A 85 10.25 -3.94 4.25
C CYS A 85 9.24 -4.52 3.27
N GLN A 86 8.03 -3.97 3.30
CA GLN A 86 7.01 -4.31 2.33
C GLN A 86 6.09 -3.12 2.06
N ILE A 87 5.55 -3.09 0.84
CA ILE A 87 4.46 -2.19 0.47
C ILE A 87 3.22 -3.04 0.32
N THR A 88 2.17 -2.67 1.04
CA THR A 88 0.95 -3.45 1.16
C THR A 88 -0.25 -2.63 0.74
N MET A 89 -1.05 -3.21 -0.16
CA MET A 89 -2.41 -2.82 -0.47
C MET A 89 -3.35 -3.69 0.36
N ASN A 90 -4.16 -3.10 1.25
CA ASN A 90 -5.07 -3.87 2.10
C ASN A 90 -6.36 -3.13 2.42
N TYR A 91 -7.36 -3.87 2.90
CA TYR A 91 -8.57 -3.31 3.47
C TYR A 91 -8.25 -2.51 4.74
N VAL A 92 -8.88 -1.34 4.87
CA VAL A 92 -8.94 -0.52 6.09
C VAL A 92 -10.39 -0.25 6.46
N SER A 93 -10.69 -0.23 7.77
CA SER A 93 -12.04 0.05 8.27
C SER A 93 -12.49 1.47 7.95
N SER A 94 -11.56 2.41 8.00
CA SER A 94 -11.79 3.82 7.69
C SER A 94 -10.52 4.46 7.12
N CYS A 95 -10.75 5.40 6.22
CA CYS A 95 -9.80 6.40 5.74
C CYS A 95 -10.42 7.77 6.04
#